data_AF-A0A3M1ACX1-F1
#
_entry.id   AF-A0A3M1ACX1-F1
#
_cell.length_a   1.000
_cell.length_b   1.000
_cell.length_c   1.000
_cell.angle_alpha   90.00
_cell.angle_beta   90.00
_cell.angle_gamma   90.00
#
_symmetry.space_group_name_H-M   'P 1'
#
loop_
_entity.id
_entity.type
_entity.pdbx_description
1 polymer ?
#
loop_
_entity_poly.entity_id
_entity_poly.type
_entity_poly.pdbx_seq_one_letter_code
_entity_poly.pdbx_strand_id
1 'polypeptide(L)'
;MSKILFYFWALFILFVEIVFPQITQKQKITYLWPTDASKFLTSSFCEYRGRRFHTGIDIKTWGKTGYNVYAVRPGYVWRISVSPFGYGKALYLKLDTGEIAVYAHLSGFVPYIQERVEEEQKRIGRYRINKYFKPSEIPVAQGEIVAFTGQTGIGAPHLHFEIRDARNRPLNPLLKNYKLPDRVKPVITAISFTPLGINSEVNHDYKPYLVKPHRIKEGEYALPELVQIWGKVGVAVACYDKQLNIRHRIGVYSLRLFVDNKLKFQYQFDKVSFQKNSMIDWERDYRLARRGLGLFYKLYKEPYNTLNYYVPNQPWAGVLQTSLMDSLPGLQNKRQQSIGSTSFRASTDYLLPGYHDLRIEITDFFDNLTILRGKIVVGAPFHLYPIFSKEDSVNHRIENIVTDNIAGVNDIEVSYYAKNKWNLLAVNLANFIEKGGNDTSVPFEKLTGNLPLENYPVLKFIGKDPFGAPSYPLIYVDKNKLRANSPDPRIELALDFYDDYVRMEISSNVILRDQPQLFFISDSTDTIKIRCFQRELKQFIGKLD
;
A
#
# COMPACT_ATOMS: atom_id res chain seq x y z
N MET A 1 -20.43 -61.40 33.23
CA MET A 1 -19.99 -60.04 33.60
C MET A 1 -19.84 -59.06 32.41
N SER A 2 -19.94 -59.50 31.15
CA SER A 2 -19.61 -58.64 29.98
C SER A 2 -20.77 -57.81 29.39
N LYS A 3 -22.03 -58.26 29.46
CA LYS A 3 -23.16 -57.55 28.84
C LYS A 3 -23.65 -56.34 29.65
N ILE A 4 -23.67 -56.45 30.99
CA ILE A 4 -24.14 -55.37 31.87
C ILE A 4 -23.19 -54.16 31.81
N LEU A 5 -21.88 -54.41 31.75
CA LEU A 5 -20.87 -53.35 31.62
C LEU A 5 -21.00 -52.61 30.27
N PHE A 6 -21.35 -53.34 29.20
CA PHE A 6 -21.59 -52.75 27.88
C PHE A 6 -22.82 -51.84 27.88
N TYR A 7 -23.93 -52.25 28.48
CA TYR A 7 -25.12 -51.39 28.58
C TYR A 7 -24.87 -50.16 29.46
N PHE A 8 -24.10 -50.29 30.54
CA PHE A 8 -23.70 -49.15 31.37
C PHE A 8 -22.82 -48.16 30.60
N TRP A 9 -21.86 -48.66 29.81
CA TRP A 9 -21.01 -47.82 28.96
C TRP A 9 -21.80 -47.15 27.83
N ALA A 10 -22.72 -47.86 27.18
CA ALA A 10 -23.58 -47.30 26.15
C ALA A 10 -24.50 -46.21 26.71
N LEU A 11 -25.08 -46.42 27.89
CA LEU A 11 -25.91 -45.41 28.58
C LEU A 11 -25.08 -44.23 29.07
N PHE A 12 -23.83 -44.44 29.51
CA PHE A 12 -22.92 -43.36 29.88
C PHE A 12 -22.51 -42.50 28.68
N ILE A 13 -22.19 -43.11 27.53
CA ILE A 13 -21.90 -42.39 26.29
C ILE A 13 -23.15 -41.61 25.83
N LEU A 14 -24.34 -42.22 25.87
CA LEU A 14 -25.59 -41.54 25.52
C LEU A 14 -25.89 -40.36 26.47
N PHE A 15 -25.63 -40.52 27.77
CA PHE A 15 -25.79 -39.45 28.76
C PHE A 15 -24.78 -38.31 28.53
N VAL A 16 -23.51 -38.63 28.22
CA VAL A 16 -22.48 -37.65 27.87
C VAL A 16 -22.86 -36.90 26.59
N GLU A 17 -23.36 -37.57 25.56
CA GLU A 17 -23.79 -36.93 24.31
C GLU A 17 -25.05 -36.07 24.45
N ILE A 18 -25.94 -36.37 25.41
CA ILE A 18 -27.14 -35.55 25.66
C ILE A 18 -26.81 -34.34 26.55
N VAL A 19 -25.91 -34.49 27.53
CA VAL A 19 -25.62 -33.44 28.53
C VAL A 19 -24.56 -32.44 28.03
N PHE A 20 -23.55 -32.87 27.26
CA PHE A 20 -22.49 -31.97 26.79
C PHE A 20 -22.96 -30.85 25.85
N PRO A 21 -23.88 -31.06 24.89
CA PRO A 21 -24.35 -29.98 24.01
C PRO A 21 -25.10 -28.87 24.76
N GLN A 22 -25.74 -29.19 25.89
CA GLN A 22 -26.48 -28.21 26.70
C GLN A 22 -25.57 -27.29 27.53
N ILE A 23 -24.36 -27.74 27.89
CA ILE A 23 -23.38 -26.92 28.65
C ILE A 23 -22.65 -25.91 27.74
N THR A 24 -22.70 -26.09 26.41
CA THR A 24 -22.04 -25.19 25.43
C THR A 24 -22.97 -24.21 24.71
N GLN A 25 -24.23 -24.07 25.12
CA GLN A 25 -25.04 -22.93 24.66
C GLN A 25 -24.60 -21.67 25.42
N LYS A 26 -23.46 -21.08 25.02
CA LYS A 26 -23.16 -19.67 25.35
C LYS A 26 -24.40 -18.87 24.96
N GLN A 27 -25.10 -18.30 25.95
CA GLN A 27 -26.19 -17.37 25.71
C GLN A 27 -25.75 -16.42 24.59
N LYS A 28 -26.51 -16.39 23.50
CA LYS A 28 -26.19 -15.57 22.34
C LYS A 28 -26.17 -14.12 22.81
N ILE A 29 -24.97 -13.57 23.01
CA ILE A 29 -24.80 -12.21 23.52
C ILE A 29 -25.35 -11.27 22.45
N THR A 30 -26.53 -10.70 22.72
CA THR A 30 -27.24 -9.79 21.82
C THR A 30 -26.97 -8.34 22.21
N TYR A 31 -26.63 -7.53 21.21
CA TYR A 31 -26.52 -6.08 21.33
C TYR A 31 -27.64 -5.43 20.52
N LEU A 32 -28.29 -4.43 21.09
CA LEU A 32 -29.24 -3.60 20.40
C LEU A 32 -28.49 -2.54 19.57
N TRP A 33 -29.08 -2.14 18.44
CA TRP A 33 -28.58 -1.00 17.68
C TRP A 33 -28.81 0.31 18.45
N PRO A 34 -27.85 1.25 18.47
CA PRO A 34 -27.83 2.31 19.48
C PRO A 34 -28.82 3.46 19.26
N THR A 35 -29.55 3.53 18.14
CA THR A 35 -30.49 4.63 17.85
C THR A 35 -31.58 4.24 16.88
N ASP A 36 -32.70 4.96 16.89
CA ASP A 36 -33.78 4.83 15.90
C ASP A 36 -33.61 5.74 14.66
N ALA A 37 -32.53 6.52 14.60
CA ALA A 37 -32.30 7.46 13.50
C ALA A 37 -32.21 6.81 12.12
N SER A 38 -31.36 5.77 11.98
CA SER A 38 -31.21 4.98 10.77
C SER A 38 -30.34 3.74 10.98
N LYS A 39 -30.19 2.94 9.92
CA LYS A 39 -29.22 1.84 9.79
C LYS A 39 -28.08 2.18 8.82
N PHE A 40 -27.92 3.47 8.50
CA PHE A 40 -26.92 3.95 7.55
C PHE A 40 -25.76 4.62 8.27
N LEU A 41 -24.56 4.44 7.74
CA LEU A 41 -23.31 4.98 8.23
C LEU A 41 -22.90 6.18 7.40
N THR A 42 -22.28 7.15 8.06
CA THR A 42 -21.54 8.24 7.41
C THR A 42 -20.03 8.04 7.54
N SER A 43 -19.59 7.18 8.45
CA SER A 43 -18.19 6.79 8.65
C SER A 43 -18.11 5.44 9.36
N SER A 44 -17.08 4.68 9.02
CA SER A 44 -16.74 3.36 9.52
C SER A 44 -15.54 3.41 10.47
N PHE A 45 -15.29 2.29 11.15
CA PHE A 45 -14.18 2.13 12.06
C PHE A 45 -12.82 2.22 11.33
N CYS A 46 -11.82 2.81 11.97
CA CYS A 46 -10.45 2.99 11.42
C CYS A 46 -10.34 3.87 10.16
N GLU A 47 -11.32 4.72 9.86
CA GLU A 47 -11.16 5.76 8.85
C GLU A 47 -10.11 6.82 9.25
N TYR A 48 -9.50 7.43 8.22
CA TYR A 48 -8.51 8.48 8.39
C TYR A 48 -9.13 9.80 8.80
N ARG A 49 -8.78 10.30 10.00
CA ARG A 49 -9.33 11.52 10.58
C ARG A 49 -8.25 12.52 10.96
N GLY A 50 -7.46 12.94 9.99
CA GLY A 50 -6.37 13.90 10.22
C GLY A 50 -5.32 13.31 11.16
N ARG A 51 -4.63 12.26 10.69
CA ARG A 51 -3.52 11.59 11.41
C ARG A 51 -3.93 10.82 12.67
N ARG A 52 -5.20 10.46 12.79
CA ARG A 52 -5.72 9.52 13.81
C ARG A 52 -6.75 8.56 13.22
N PHE A 53 -6.91 7.40 13.86
CA PHE A 53 -8.00 6.48 13.58
C PHE A 53 -9.34 7.04 14.07
N HIS A 54 -10.38 6.82 13.26
CA HIS A 54 -11.76 6.88 13.72
C HIS A 54 -12.05 5.67 14.63
N THR A 55 -12.43 5.91 15.88
CA THR A 55 -12.52 4.87 16.93
C THR A 55 -13.92 4.29 17.11
N GLY A 56 -14.83 4.59 16.20
CA GLY A 56 -16.21 4.12 16.22
C GLY A 56 -16.81 4.04 14.83
N ILE A 57 -18.14 4.05 14.79
CA ILE A 57 -18.92 4.28 13.59
C ILE A 57 -19.72 5.56 13.77
N ASP A 58 -19.96 6.28 12.66
CA ASP A 58 -20.86 7.42 12.66
C ASP A 58 -22.16 7.00 11.99
N ILE A 59 -23.26 7.05 12.74
CA ILE A 59 -24.59 6.68 12.28
C ILE A 59 -25.31 7.92 11.77
N LYS A 60 -25.86 7.82 10.56
CA LYS A 60 -26.54 8.91 9.86
C LYS A 60 -27.84 9.29 10.56
N THR A 61 -28.00 10.58 10.87
CA THR A 61 -29.23 11.16 11.45
C THR A 61 -29.95 12.11 10.50
N TRP A 62 -29.73 11.97 9.18
CA TRP A 62 -30.40 12.77 8.15
C TRP A 62 -30.28 14.29 8.32
N GLY A 63 -29.21 14.76 8.96
CA GLY A 63 -29.00 16.19 9.24
C GLY A 63 -29.89 16.73 10.36
N LYS A 64 -30.51 15.87 11.17
CA LYS A 64 -31.37 16.22 12.29
C LYS A 64 -30.79 15.73 13.61
N THR A 65 -31.18 16.39 14.70
CA THR A 65 -30.91 16.01 16.08
C THR A 65 -32.19 15.48 16.74
N GLY A 66 -32.08 14.86 17.91
CA GLY A 66 -33.24 14.47 18.72
C GLY A 66 -33.71 13.03 18.58
N TYR A 67 -33.08 12.20 17.74
CA TYR A 67 -33.39 10.76 17.70
C TYR A 67 -33.01 10.08 19.01
N ASN A 68 -33.74 9.02 19.38
CA ASN A 68 -33.49 8.32 20.62
C ASN A 68 -32.15 7.57 20.55
N VAL A 69 -31.43 7.58 21.67
CA VAL A 69 -30.21 6.80 21.88
C VAL A 69 -30.49 5.76 22.95
N TYR A 70 -30.28 4.50 22.61
CA TYR A 70 -30.61 3.35 23.43
C TYR A 70 -29.38 2.75 24.11
N ALA A 71 -29.53 2.33 25.37
CA ALA A 71 -28.58 1.43 26.01
C ALA A 71 -28.53 0.11 25.23
N VAL A 72 -27.37 -0.19 24.63
CA VAL A 72 -27.24 -1.32 23.70
C VAL A 72 -27.30 -2.68 24.40
N ARG A 73 -27.10 -2.71 25.72
CA ARG A 73 -27.06 -3.90 26.58
C ARG A 73 -27.20 -3.47 28.04
N PRO A 74 -27.61 -4.34 28.99
CA PRO A 74 -27.70 -3.96 30.40
C PRO A 74 -26.34 -3.54 30.96
N GLY A 75 -26.36 -2.64 31.92
CA GLY A 75 -25.16 -2.10 32.54
C GLY A 75 -25.48 -0.91 33.42
N TYR A 76 -24.57 0.07 33.45
CA TYR A 76 -24.78 1.32 34.16
C TYR A 76 -24.04 2.46 33.47
N VAL A 77 -24.48 3.69 33.69
CA VAL A 77 -23.75 4.88 33.26
C VAL A 77 -22.46 4.95 34.05
N TRP A 78 -21.33 4.67 33.42
CA TRP A 78 -20.02 4.68 34.07
C TRP A 78 -19.40 6.08 34.08
N ARG A 79 -19.60 6.84 33.00
CA ARG A 79 -19.00 8.15 32.82
C ARG A 79 -19.86 9.05 31.95
N ILE A 80 -19.92 10.33 32.32
CA ILE A 80 -20.46 11.41 31.48
C ILE A 80 -19.37 12.46 31.28
N SER A 81 -19.19 12.87 30.03
CA SER A 81 -18.26 13.92 29.65
C SER A 81 -19.03 15.00 28.89
N VAL A 82 -18.85 16.27 29.27
CA VAL A 82 -19.43 17.41 28.55
C VAL A 82 -18.31 18.38 28.22
N SER A 83 -18.19 18.72 26.93
CA SER A 83 -17.18 19.62 26.40
C SER A 83 -17.76 20.40 25.21
N PRO A 84 -17.33 21.65 24.97
CA PRO A 84 -17.66 22.35 23.72
C PRO A 84 -16.88 21.82 22.51
N PHE A 85 -15.86 20.97 22.74
CA PHE A 85 -14.97 20.44 21.71
C PHE A 85 -14.94 18.91 21.71
N GLY A 86 -14.35 18.31 20.67
CA GLY A 86 -14.19 16.86 20.55
C GLY A 86 -15.54 16.15 20.48
N TYR A 87 -15.77 15.18 21.36
CA TYR A 87 -17.02 14.42 21.43
C TYR A 87 -18.26 15.22 21.87
N GLY A 88 -18.11 16.48 22.31
CA GLY A 88 -19.25 17.25 22.78
C GLY A 88 -19.78 16.71 24.11
N LYS A 89 -21.09 16.44 24.16
CA LYS A 89 -21.72 15.64 25.20
C LYS A 89 -21.57 14.16 24.86
N ALA A 90 -20.99 13.40 25.78
CA ALA A 90 -20.76 11.98 25.62
C ALA A 90 -21.16 11.18 26.87
N LEU A 91 -21.80 10.04 26.63
CA LEU A 91 -22.25 9.09 27.63
C LEU A 91 -21.50 7.77 27.44
N TYR A 92 -21.00 7.21 28.53
CA TYR A 92 -20.26 5.95 28.54
C TYR A 92 -21.00 4.98 29.44
N LEU A 93 -21.45 3.87 28.87
CA LEU A 93 -22.03 2.76 29.62
C LEU A 93 -20.96 1.70 29.85
N LYS A 94 -20.81 1.23 31.09
CA LYS A 94 -20.09 -0.02 31.35
C LYS A 94 -21.10 -1.14 31.38
N LEU A 95 -20.96 -2.08 30.44
CA LEU A 95 -21.91 -3.15 30.19
C LEU A 95 -21.67 -4.32 31.16
N ASP A 96 -22.69 -5.16 31.32
CA ASP A 96 -22.62 -6.44 32.05
C ASP A 96 -21.51 -7.39 31.57
N THR A 97 -21.06 -7.25 30.32
CA THR A 97 -19.92 -7.96 29.72
C THR A 97 -18.55 -7.41 30.12
N GLY A 98 -18.50 -6.27 30.81
CA GLY A 98 -17.28 -5.54 31.13
C GLY A 98 -16.78 -4.60 30.03
N GLU A 99 -17.41 -4.62 28.86
CA GLU A 99 -17.15 -3.68 27.76
C GLU A 99 -17.70 -2.28 28.06
N ILE A 100 -17.27 -1.30 27.27
CA ILE A 100 -17.72 0.08 27.37
C ILE A 100 -18.39 0.48 26.05
N ALA A 101 -19.65 0.89 26.11
CA ALA A 101 -20.35 1.53 24.99
C ALA A 101 -20.25 3.05 25.13
N VAL A 102 -19.86 3.75 24.06
CA VAL A 102 -19.70 5.20 24.05
C VAL A 102 -20.64 5.81 23.02
N TYR A 103 -21.37 6.84 23.44
CA TYR A 103 -22.27 7.62 22.62
C TYR A 103 -21.81 9.07 22.68
N ALA A 104 -21.54 9.68 21.53
CA ALA A 104 -21.00 11.04 21.46
C ALA A 104 -21.79 11.94 20.51
N HIS A 105 -21.46 13.24 20.55
CA HIS A 105 -22.14 14.32 19.85
C HIS A 105 -23.61 14.49 20.27
N LEU A 106 -23.97 14.04 21.47
CA LEU A 106 -25.35 14.03 21.96
C LEU A 106 -25.92 15.46 22.10
N SER A 107 -27.21 15.65 21.87
CA SER A 107 -27.87 16.95 22.09
C SER A 107 -28.19 17.15 23.58
N GLY A 108 -28.59 16.08 24.25
CA GLY A 108 -28.92 16.03 25.68
C GLY A 108 -29.08 14.60 26.16
N PHE A 109 -29.24 14.46 27.47
CA PHE A 109 -29.51 13.18 28.14
C PHE A 109 -30.99 13.10 28.55
N VAL A 110 -31.48 11.93 28.93
CA VAL A 110 -32.81 11.82 29.57
C VAL A 110 -32.83 12.55 30.91
N PRO A 111 -34.01 12.99 31.40
CA PRO A 111 -34.11 13.93 32.52
C PRO A 111 -33.30 13.55 33.76
N TYR A 112 -33.37 12.30 34.20
CA TYR A 112 -32.66 11.84 35.41
C TYR A 112 -31.14 11.83 35.26
N ILE A 113 -30.61 11.72 34.03
CA ILE A 113 -29.17 11.83 33.75
C ILE A 113 -28.77 13.30 33.63
N GLN A 114 -29.60 14.10 32.96
CA GLN A 114 -29.39 15.52 32.74
C GLN A 114 -29.31 16.29 34.06
N GLU A 115 -30.16 15.96 35.03
CA GLU A 115 -30.12 16.51 36.39
C GLU A 115 -28.75 16.29 37.05
N ARG A 116 -28.19 15.07 36.99
CA ARG A 116 -26.85 14.77 37.54
C ARG A 116 -25.73 15.56 36.87
N VAL A 117 -25.88 15.88 35.58
CA VAL A 117 -24.93 16.73 34.85
C VAL A 117 -25.01 18.17 35.35
N GLU A 118 -26.21 18.70 35.50
CA GLU A 118 -26.47 20.07 35.96
C GLU A 118 -26.04 20.28 37.41
N GLU A 119 -26.33 19.33 38.29
CA GLU A 119 -25.83 19.30 39.67
C GLU A 119 -24.31 19.38 39.71
N GLU A 120 -23.61 18.57 38.92
CA GLU A 120 -22.16 18.57 38.89
C GLU A 120 -21.62 19.88 38.32
N GLN A 121 -22.21 20.42 37.23
CA GLN A 121 -21.84 21.71 36.65
C GLN A 121 -22.02 22.86 37.64
N LYS A 122 -23.14 22.87 38.39
CA LYS A 122 -23.41 23.84 39.46
C LYS A 122 -22.41 23.71 40.60
N ARG A 123 -22.12 22.48 41.03
CA ARG A 123 -21.14 22.19 42.10
C ARG A 123 -19.74 22.69 41.77
N ILE A 124 -19.32 22.61 40.51
CA ILE A 124 -17.96 22.99 40.09
C ILE A 124 -17.88 24.36 39.40
N GLY A 125 -19.01 25.01 39.14
CA GLY A 125 -19.08 26.34 38.51
C GLY A 125 -18.56 26.43 37.08
N ARG A 126 -18.61 25.34 36.29
CA ARG A 126 -18.15 25.35 34.88
C ARG A 126 -18.94 24.38 34.00
N TYR A 127 -19.05 24.72 32.72
CA TYR A 127 -19.71 23.90 31.70
C TYR A 127 -19.03 22.54 31.48
N ARG A 128 -17.69 22.51 31.47
CA ARG A 128 -16.94 21.28 31.20
C ARG A 128 -16.97 20.34 32.41
N ILE A 129 -17.48 19.13 32.22
CA ILE A 129 -17.48 18.09 33.25
C ILE A 129 -16.91 16.78 32.73
N ASN A 130 -16.38 15.99 33.67
CA ASN A 130 -15.97 14.62 33.47
C ASN A 130 -16.31 13.83 34.75
N LYS A 131 -17.53 13.31 34.82
CA LYS A 131 -18.09 12.67 36.01
C LYS A 131 -18.10 11.15 35.83
N TYR A 132 -17.72 10.43 36.89
CA TYR A 132 -17.80 8.97 36.96
C TYR A 132 -18.83 8.57 38.01
N PHE A 133 -19.49 7.43 37.78
CA PHE A 133 -20.52 6.89 38.68
C PHE A 133 -20.21 5.43 39.04
N LYS A 134 -20.72 4.99 40.17
CA LYS A 134 -20.72 3.60 40.65
C LYS A 134 -21.86 2.81 40.00
N PRO A 135 -21.75 1.46 39.93
CA PRO A 135 -22.80 0.61 39.35
C PRO A 135 -24.21 0.83 39.91
N SER A 136 -24.33 1.20 41.18
CA SER A 136 -25.61 1.39 41.87
C SER A 136 -26.25 2.76 41.64
N GLU A 137 -25.55 3.73 41.04
CA GLU A 137 -26.06 5.12 40.95
C GLU A 137 -27.03 5.32 39.79
N ILE A 138 -26.71 4.76 38.63
CA ILE A 138 -27.50 4.91 37.39
C ILE A 138 -27.45 3.60 36.59
N PRO A 139 -28.14 2.54 37.05
CA PRO A 139 -28.28 1.30 36.28
C PRO A 139 -29.17 1.55 35.04
N VAL A 140 -28.91 0.82 33.95
CA VAL A 140 -29.70 0.91 32.71
C VAL A 140 -30.02 -0.47 32.17
N ALA A 141 -31.23 -0.63 31.63
CA ALA A 141 -31.66 -1.84 30.93
C ALA A 141 -31.36 -1.74 29.42
N GLN A 142 -31.23 -2.88 28.73
CA GLN A 142 -31.14 -2.87 27.26
C GLN A 142 -32.40 -2.26 26.65
N GLY A 143 -32.23 -1.35 25.69
CA GLY A 143 -33.35 -0.67 25.02
C GLY A 143 -33.88 0.55 25.76
N GLU A 144 -33.40 0.83 26.96
CA GLU A 144 -33.72 2.08 27.67
C GLU A 144 -33.16 3.29 26.90
N ILE A 145 -33.96 4.35 26.80
CA ILE A 145 -33.51 5.62 26.23
C ILE A 145 -32.61 6.31 27.26
N VAL A 146 -31.39 6.62 26.86
CA VAL A 146 -30.38 7.25 27.75
C VAL A 146 -29.99 8.66 27.29
N ALA A 147 -30.19 8.97 26.01
CA ALA A 147 -29.84 10.27 25.44
C ALA A 147 -30.56 10.51 24.11
N PHE A 148 -30.24 11.66 23.50
CA PHE A 148 -30.71 12.02 22.17
C PHE A 148 -29.54 12.36 21.24
N THR A 149 -29.61 11.95 19.98
CA THR A 149 -28.57 12.25 18.97
C THR A 149 -28.45 13.75 18.76
N GLY A 150 -27.25 14.25 18.51
CA GLY A 150 -27.05 15.70 18.41
C GLY A 150 -25.99 16.12 17.41
N GLN A 151 -25.41 17.28 17.73
CA GLN A 151 -24.35 17.94 16.98
C GLN A 151 -23.36 18.66 17.91
N THR A 152 -23.30 18.27 19.19
CA THR A 152 -22.40 18.93 20.13
C THR A 152 -20.94 18.52 19.88
N GLY A 153 -19.99 19.39 20.19
CA GLY A 153 -18.59 19.16 19.87
C GLY A 153 -18.27 19.54 18.43
N ILE A 154 -17.80 18.59 17.62
CA ILE A 154 -17.32 18.85 16.25
C ILE A 154 -18.10 17.98 15.24
N GLY A 155 -18.57 18.61 14.16
CA GLY A 155 -19.16 17.93 13.00
C GLY A 155 -20.63 18.24 12.78
N ALA A 156 -21.16 17.78 11.63
CA ALA A 156 -22.58 17.83 11.32
C ALA A 156 -23.39 16.85 12.21
N PRO A 157 -24.73 16.93 12.28
CA PRO A 157 -25.54 15.99 13.06
C PRO A 157 -25.31 14.52 12.67
N HIS A 158 -24.91 13.71 13.66
CA HIS A 158 -24.75 12.25 13.59
C HIS A 158 -24.71 11.65 15.00
N LEU A 159 -24.77 10.32 15.11
CA LEU A 159 -24.39 9.63 16.35
C LEU A 159 -23.04 8.95 16.14
N HIS A 160 -22.02 9.41 16.86
CA HIS A 160 -20.77 8.68 16.97
C HIS A 160 -20.90 7.60 18.05
N PHE A 161 -20.70 6.35 17.66
CA PHE A 161 -20.89 5.19 18.51
C PHE A 161 -19.63 4.32 18.55
N GLU A 162 -19.19 3.96 19.76
CA GLU A 162 -18.06 3.06 19.96
C GLU A 162 -18.42 1.90 20.88
N ILE A 163 -17.74 0.78 20.65
CA ILE A 163 -17.59 -0.27 21.64
C ILE A 163 -16.11 -0.37 21.98
N ARG A 164 -15.79 -0.50 23.26
CA ARG A 164 -14.42 -0.68 23.74
C ARG A 164 -14.34 -1.90 24.62
N ASP A 165 -13.18 -2.56 24.60
CA ASP A 165 -12.92 -3.66 25.52
C ASP A 165 -12.80 -3.17 26.98
N ALA A 166 -12.68 -4.11 27.92
CA ALA A 166 -12.53 -3.80 29.35
C ALA A 166 -11.27 -2.97 29.69
N ARG A 167 -10.29 -2.90 28.77
CA ARG A 167 -9.08 -2.05 28.87
C ARG A 167 -9.25 -0.72 28.15
N ASN A 168 -10.49 -0.36 27.78
CA ASN A 168 -10.84 0.87 27.10
C ASN A 168 -10.16 1.03 25.71
N ARG A 169 -9.89 -0.08 25.02
CA ARG A 169 -9.38 -0.06 23.63
C ARG A 169 -10.55 -0.17 22.64
N PRO A 170 -10.63 0.70 21.62
CA PRO A 170 -11.72 0.67 20.64
C PRO A 170 -11.76 -0.62 19.84
N LEU A 171 -12.96 -1.18 19.73
CA LEU A 171 -13.31 -2.30 18.87
C LEU A 171 -14.21 -1.79 17.74
N ASN A 172 -14.17 -2.45 16.59
CA ASN A 172 -15.14 -2.21 15.53
C ASN A 172 -16.55 -2.56 16.05
N PRO A 173 -17.48 -1.59 16.20
CA PRO A 173 -18.80 -1.84 16.76
C PRO A 173 -19.60 -2.86 15.95
N LEU A 174 -19.34 -3.00 14.65
CA LEU A 174 -20.06 -3.94 13.79
C LEU A 174 -19.79 -5.42 14.14
N LEU A 175 -18.70 -5.72 14.87
CA LEU A 175 -18.41 -7.05 15.44
C LEU A 175 -19.50 -7.56 16.40
N LYS A 176 -20.45 -6.70 16.79
CA LYS A 176 -21.62 -7.07 17.61
C LYS A 176 -22.77 -7.67 16.81
N ASN A 177 -22.51 -8.10 15.57
CA ASN A 177 -23.44 -8.81 14.69
C ASN A 177 -24.74 -8.04 14.42
N TYR A 178 -24.62 -6.73 14.21
CA TYR A 178 -25.74 -5.91 13.80
C TYR A 178 -26.19 -6.28 12.38
N LYS A 179 -27.49 -6.48 12.19
CA LYS A 179 -28.09 -6.70 10.87
C LYS A 179 -28.29 -5.35 10.18
N LEU A 180 -27.36 -4.94 9.33
CA LEU A 180 -27.52 -3.78 8.45
C LEU A 180 -27.77 -4.25 7.00
N PRO A 181 -28.64 -3.57 6.25
CA PRO A 181 -28.87 -3.91 4.85
C PRO A 181 -27.72 -3.33 4.00
N ASP A 182 -26.68 -4.12 3.76
CA ASP A 182 -25.61 -3.77 2.83
C ASP A 182 -25.31 -4.91 1.86
N ARG A 183 -25.18 -4.55 0.59
CA ARG A 183 -24.93 -5.45 -0.55
C ARG A 183 -24.02 -4.80 -1.58
N VAL A 184 -23.47 -3.63 -1.28
CA VAL A 184 -22.72 -2.83 -2.24
C VAL A 184 -21.25 -3.14 -2.06
N LYS A 185 -20.60 -3.43 -3.18
CA LYS A 185 -19.18 -3.77 -3.16
C LYS A 185 -18.30 -2.51 -3.08
N PRO A 186 -17.15 -2.58 -2.39
CA PRO A 186 -16.17 -1.50 -2.36
C PRO A 186 -15.74 -1.06 -3.77
N VAL A 187 -15.40 0.21 -3.91
CA VAL A 187 -14.98 0.82 -5.18
C VAL A 187 -13.48 1.09 -5.14
N ILE A 188 -12.76 0.60 -6.14
CA ILE A 188 -11.34 0.92 -6.36
C ILE A 188 -11.23 2.12 -7.30
N THR A 189 -10.42 3.10 -6.92
CA THR A 189 -10.20 4.31 -7.74
C THR A 189 -8.80 4.38 -8.34
N ALA A 190 -7.79 3.84 -7.64
CA ALA A 190 -6.42 3.80 -8.13
C ALA A 190 -5.63 2.72 -7.39
N ILE A 191 -4.54 2.27 -8.01
CA ILE A 191 -3.48 1.47 -7.40
C ILE A 191 -2.17 2.24 -7.55
N SER A 192 -1.26 2.11 -6.60
CA SER A 192 0.10 2.64 -6.70
C SER A 192 1.13 1.52 -6.55
N PHE A 193 2.19 1.64 -7.34
CA PHE A 193 3.42 0.87 -7.21
C PHE A 193 4.54 1.85 -6.86
N THR A 194 5.11 1.73 -5.68
CA THR A 194 6.05 2.70 -5.13
C THR A 194 7.42 2.05 -4.94
N PRO A 195 8.48 2.53 -5.60
CA PRO A 195 9.85 2.17 -5.26
C PRO A 195 10.17 2.48 -3.79
N LEU A 196 10.76 1.54 -3.05
CA LEU A 196 11.05 1.65 -1.61
C LEU A 196 12.56 1.60 -1.29
N GLY A 197 13.43 1.72 -2.29
CA GLY A 197 14.88 1.73 -2.10
C GLY A 197 15.61 2.29 -3.31
N ILE A 198 16.87 2.66 -3.10
CA ILE A 198 17.72 3.36 -4.10
C ILE A 198 17.89 2.60 -5.42
N ASN A 199 17.80 1.27 -5.39
CA ASN A 199 17.91 0.41 -6.57
C ASN A 199 16.55 -0.17 -7.00
N SER A 200 15.45 0.48 -6.61
CA SER A 200 14.09 0.01 -6.92
C SER A 200 13.47 0.91 -7.97
N GLU A 201 12.75 0.29 -8.90
CA GLU A 201 12.16 0.99 -10.04
C GLU A 201 10.78 0.43 -10.33
N VAL A 202 9.91 1.28 -10.83
CA VAL A 202 8.65 0.90 -11.46
C VAL A 202 8.60 1.54 -12.84
N ASN A 203 8.41 0.74 -13.89
CA ASN A 203 8.42 1.20 -15.28
C ASN A 203 9.66 2.07 -15.62
N HIS A 204 10.84 1.69 -15.08
CA HIS A 204 12.11 2.41 -15.24
C HIS A 204 12.16 3.81 -14.64
N ASP A 205 11.32 4.07 -13.65
CA ASP A 205 11.36 5.31 -12.88
C ASP A 205 11.41 5.01 -11.38
N TYR A 206 11.98 5.96 -10.65
CA TYR A 206 12.08 5.97 -9.19
C TYR A 206 10.87 6.63 -8.54
N LYS A 207 9.91 7.11 -9.34
CA LYS A 207 8.66 7.72 -8.87
C LYS A 207 7.60 6.66 -8.58
N PRO A 208 6.69 6.92 -7.62
CA PRO A 208 5.47 6.14 -7.50
C PRO A 208 4.68 6.16 -8.81
N TYR A 209 4.35 4.97 -9.31
CA TYR A 209 3.52 4.80 -10.48
C TYR A 209 2.06 4.59 -10.07
N LEU A 210 1.17 5.50 -10.48
CA LEU A 210 -0.25 5.45 -10.16
C LEU A 210 -1.04 5.01 -11.39
N VAL A 211 -1.86 3.97 -11.22
CA VAL A 211 -2.69 3.42 -12.29
C VAL A 211 -4.15 3.51 -11.90
N LYS A 212 -4.98 4.01 -12.81
CA LYS A 212 -6.44 3.91 -12.70
C LYS A 212 -6.88 2.58 -13.28
N PRO A 213 -7.38 1.62 -12.48
CA PRO A 213 -7.79 0.33 -12.99
C PRO A 213 -9.04 0.44 -13.86
N HIS A 214 -9.13 -0.43 -14.87
CA HIS A 214 -10.32 -0.60 -15.69
C HIS A 214 -11.36 -1.42 -14.93
N ARG A 215 -12.60 -0.94 -14.85
CA ARG A 215 -13.71 -1.69 -14.24
C ARG A 215 -14.29 -2.63 -15.28
N ILE A 216 -14.11 -3.94 -15.08
CA ILE A 216 -14.68 -4.98 -15.96
C ILE A 216 -16.19 -5.08 -15.73
N LYS A 217 -16.59 -5.23 -14.45
CA LYS A 217 -17.98 -5.25 -14.01
C LYS A 217 -18.05 -4.85 -12.53
N GLU A 218 -19.22 -5.01 -11.91
CA GLU A 218 -19.36 -4.68 -10.49
C GLU A 218 -18.47 -5.53 -9.59
N GLY A 219 -17.59 -4.86 -8.85
CA GLY A 219 -16.62 -5.49 -7.95
C GLY A 219 -15.47 -6.23 -8.63
N GLU A 220 -15.28 -6.08 -9.95
CA GLU A 220 -14.16 -6.69 -10.65
C GLU A 220 -13.44 -5.66 -11.50
N TYR A 221 -12.14 -5.54 -11.25
CA TYR A 221 -11.23 -4.56 -11.84
C TYR A 221 -10.01 -5.24 -12.45
N ALA A 222 -9.45 -4.62 -13.48
CA ALA A 222 -8.21 -5.05 -14.14
C ALA A 222 -7.19 -3.90 -14.17
N LEU A 223 -5.90 -4.22 -14.06
CA LEU A 223 -4.87 -3.30 -14.52
C LEU A 223 -4.96 -3.17 -16.06
N PRO A 224 -4.97 -1.95 -16.62
CA PRO A 224 -5.07 -1.73 -18.05
C PRO A 224 -3.76 -2.05 -18.79
N GLU A 225 -2.65 -2.09 -18.09
CA GLU A 225 -1.31 -2.27 -18.66
C GLU A 225 -0.43 -3.14 -17.76
N LEU A 226 0.63 -3.68 -18.36
CA LEU A 226 1.65 -4.42 -17.64
C LEU A 226 2.54 -3.45 -16.87
N VAL A 227 2.72 -3.69 -15.57
CA VAL A 227 3.62 -2.88 -14.74
C VAL A 227 4.92 -3.64 -14.54
N GLN A 228 6.04 -3.04 -14.95
CA GLN A 228 7.36 -3.55 -14.69
C GLN A 228 7.86 -3.09 -13.33
N ILE A 229 8.42 -4.01 -12.54
CA ILE A 229 8.97 -3.71 -11.23
C ILE A 229 10.40 -4.26 -11.07
N TRP A 230 11.21 -3.55 -10.28
CA TRP A 230 12.52 -4.01 -9.82
C TRP A 230 12.81 -3.54 -8.39
N GLY A 231 13.59 -4.34 -7.65
CA GLY A 231 14.02 -4.04 -6.29
C GLY A 231 12.92 -4.27 -5.26
N LYS A 232 12.74 -3.31 -4.35
CA LYS A 232 11.67 -3.29 -3.35
C LYS A 232 10.55 -2.38 -3.84
N VAL A 233 9.39 -2.95 -4.15
CA VAL A 233 8.22 -2.18 -4.58
C VAL A 233 7.06 -2.40 -3.63
N GLY A 234 6.56 -1.31 -3.05
CA GLY A 234 5.35 -1.29 -2.25
C GLY A 234 4.11 -1.16 -3.13
N VAL A 235 3.06 -1.89 -2.79
CA VAL A 235 1.74 -1.77 -3.45
C VAL A 235 0.77 -1.09 -2.48
N ALA A 236 0.01 -0.12 -2.96
CA ALA A 236 -1.08 0.48 -2.18
C ALA A 236 -2.31 0.71 -3.06
N VAL A 237 -3.49 0.77 -2.46
CA VAL A 237 -4.77 0.89 -3.19
C VAL A 237 -5.61 2.03 -2.64
N ALA A 238 -6.06 2.93 -3.51
CA ALA A 238 -7.07 3.92 -3.18
C ALA A 238 -8.44 3.29 -3.43
N CYS A 239 -9.22 3.14 -2.36
CA CYS A 239 -10.54 2.55 -2.41
C CYS A 239 -11.43 3.15 -1.31
N TYR A 240 -12.73 2.95 -1.47
CA TYR A 240 -13.72 3.29 -0.46
C TYR A 240 -14.88 2.33 -0.57
N ASP A 241 -15.61 2.17 0.53
CA ASP A 241 -16.87 1.47 0.57
C ASP A 241 -18.05 2.46 0.61
N LYS A 242 -19.27 1.98 0.35
CA LYS A 242 -20.49 2.78 0.38
C LYS A 242 -21.70 1.87 0.57
N GLN A 243 -22.72 2.37 1.25
CA GLN A 243 -24.00 1.67 1.33
C GLN A 243 -24.93 2.01 0.16
N LEU A 244 -25.87 1.09 -0.12
CA LEU A 244 -26.88 1.29 -1.17
C LEU A 244 -27.67 2.58 -0.96
N ASN A 245 -27.80 3.39 -2.02
CA ASN A 245 -28.51 4.67 -2.03
C ASN A 245 -27.97 5.74 -1.05
N ILE A 246 -26.77 5.56 -0.51
CA ILE A 246 -26.09 6.55 0.33
C ILE A 246 -24.90 7.13 -0.44
N ARG A 247 -24.78 8.46 -0.46
CA ARG A 247 -23.70 9.18 -1.16
C ARG A 247 -22.37 9.18 -0.40
N HIS A 248 -22.41 8.88 0.90
CA HIS A 248 -21.23 8.90 1.77
C HIS A 248 -20.27 7.77 1.40
N ARG A 249 -18.99 8.12 1.30
CA ARG A 249 -17.90 7.16 1.16
C ARG A 249 -17.40 6.83 2.55
N ILE A 250 -17.31 5.54 2.85
CA ILE A 250 -16.78 5.03 4.10
C ILE A 250 -15.51 4.21 3.83
N GLY A 251 -14.76 3.91 4.88
CA GLY A 251 -13.60 3.03 4.85
C GLY A 251 -13.99 1.58 4.56
N VAL A 252 -13.04 0.83 3.99
CA VAL A 252 -13.18 -0.62 3.78
C VAL A 252 -12.81 -1.35 5.06
N TYR A 253 -13.21 -2.62 5.21
CA TYR A 253 -12.98 -3.40 6.42
C TYR A 253 -11.71 -4.26 6.35
N SER A 254 -11.46 -4.92 5.21
CA SER A 254 -10.31 -5.80 5.03
C SER A 254 -9.66 -5.65 3.67
N LEU A 255 -8.35 -5.89 3.62
CA LEU A 255 -7.57 -5.91 2.39
C LEU A 255 -6.63 -7.11 2.36
N ARG A 256 -6.46 -7.71 1.19
CA ARG A 256 -5.54 -8.83 0.95
C ARG A 256 -4.81 -8.66 -0.38
N LEU A 257 -3.50 -8.94 -0.36
CA LEU A 257 -2.62 -8.95 -1.52
C LEU A 257 -2.16 -10.37 -1.81
N PHE A 258 -2.33 -10.79 -3.05
CA PHE A 258 -1.86 -12.07 -3.57
C PHE A 258 -0.92 -11.83 -4.76
N VAL A 259 0.12 -12.66 -4.84
CA VAL A 259 1.00 -12.78 -6.01
C VAL A 259 1.12 -14.26 -6.36
N ASP A 260 0.85 -14.61 -7.63
CA ASP A 260 0.79 -15.99 -8.13
C ASP A 260 -0.12 -16.88 -7.26
N ASN A 261 -1.29 -16.35 -6.91
CA ASN A 261 -2.28 -16.96 -6.01
C ASN A 261 -1.79 -17.23 -4.57
N LYS A 262 -0.57 -16.84 -4.20
CA LYS A 262 -0.07 -16.92 -2.82
C LYS A 262 -0.39 -15.64 -2.07
N LEU A 263 -0.97 -15.77 -0.87
CA LEU A 263 -1.22 -14.63 0.01
C LEU A 263 0.12 -14.04 0.47
N LYS A 264 0.32 -12.75 0.18
CA LYS A 264 1.54 -12.01 0.56
C LYS A 264 1.31 -11.09 1.76
N PHE A 265 0.11 -10.50 1.87
CA PHE A 265 -0.21 -9.58 2.95
C PHE A 265 -1.71 -9.45 3.15
N GLN A 266 -2.13 -9.24 4.38
CA GLN A 266 -3.51 -8.91 4.69
C GLN A 266 -3.64 -8.19 6.03
N TYR A 267 -4.78 -7.52 6.20
CA TYR A 267 -5.24 -7.02 7.49
C TYR A 267 -6.74 -6.70 7.47
N GLN A 268 -7.31 -6.59 8.66
CA GLN A 268 -8.70 -6.19 8.88
C GLN A 268 -8.84 -5.28 10.10
N PHE A 269 -9.87 -4.44 10.11
CA PHE A 269 -10.07 -3.43 11.16
C PHE A 269 -11.02 -3.91 12.26
N ASP A 270 -10.50 -4.72 13.18
CA ASP A 270 -11.28 -5.21 14.34
C ASP A 270 -11.09 -4.37 15.60
N LYS A 271 -9.87 -3.86 15.80
CA LYS A 271 -9.46 -3.20 17.04
C LYS A 271 -8.28 -2.28 16.80
N VAL A 272 -8.26 -1.16 17.50
CA VAL A 272 -7.11 -0.25 17.57
C VAL A 272 -6.78 0.15 18.99
N SER A 273 -5.60 0.73 19.18
CA SER A 273 -5.15 1.29 20.45
C SER A 273 -5.04 2.80 20.30
N PHE A 274 -5.55 3.58 21.25
CA PHE A 274 -5.40 5.05 21.24
C PHE A 274 -3.94 5.49 21.19
N GLN A 275 -3.04 4.73 21.83
CA GLN A 275 -1.60 4.97 21.84
C GLN A 275 -0.94 4.81 20.45
N LYS A 276 -1.66 4.23 19.49
CA LYS A 276 -1.20 4.01 18.11
C LYS A 276 -1.94 4.88 17.09
N ASN A 277 -2.67 5.91 17.52
CA ASN A 277 -3.45 6.76 16.62
C ASN A 277 -2.64 7.37 15.47
N SER A 278 -1.43 7.87 15.76
CA SER A 278 -0.53 8.45 14.74
C SER A 278 0.00 7.41 13.76
N MET A 279 -0.10 6.11 14.07
CA MET A 279 0.33 5.05 13.14
C MET A 279 -0.59 4.92 11.93
N ILE A 280 -1.72 5.63 11.88
CA ILE A 280 -2.55 5.65 10.68
C ILE A 280 -1.82 6.25 9.46
N ASP A 281 -0.86 7.16 9.66
CA ASP A 281 -0.03 7.71 8.57
C ASP A 281 0.95 6.66 8.01
N TRP A 282 1.14 5.55 8.72
CA TRP A 282 1.93 4.41 8.28
C TRP A 282 1.07 3.30 7.68
N GLU A 283 -0.22 3.27 7.98
CA GLU A 283 -1.17 2.33 7.38
C GLU A 283 -1.75 2.90 6.08
N ARG A 284 -2.12 4.18 6.08
CA ARG A 284 -2.40 4.93 4.86
C ARG A 284 -1.08 5.42 4.27
N ASP A 285 -1.01 5.54 2.94
CA ASP A 285 0.17 6.08 2.29
C ASP A 285 0.24 7.60 2.45
N TYR A 286 0.73 8.06 3.60
CA TYR A 286 0.92 9.47 3.89
C TYR A 286 1.92 10.13 2.92
N ARG A 287 2.89 9.37 2.38
CA ARG A 287 3.88 9.88 1.42
C ARG A 287 3.19 10.34 0.14
N LEU A 288 2.25 9.54 -0.37
CA LEU A 288 1.40 9.90 -1.51
C LEU A 288 0.42 11.02 -1.16
N ALA A 289 -0.22 10.96 0.01
CA ALA A 289 -1.22 11.95 0.41
C ALA A 289 -0.63 13.37 0.53
N ARG A 290 0.56 13.52 1.14
CA ARG A 290 1.26 14.81 1.28
C ARG A 290 1.66 15.41 -0.06
N ARG A 291 1.83 14.59 -1.10
CA ARG A 291 2.10 15.03 -2.49
C ARG A 291 0.82 15.38 -3.27
N GLY A 292 -0.35 15.30 -2.65
CA GLY A 292 -1.62 15.53 -3.33
C GLY A 292 -2.05 14.39 -4.27
N LEU A 293 -1.39 13.24 -4.21
CA LEU A 293 -1.70 12.08 -5.07
C LEU A 293 -2.88 11.25 -4.56
N GLY A 294 -3.34 11.51 -3.34
CA GLY A 294 -4.49 10.85 -2.72
C GLY A 294 -4.11 9.94 -1.55
N LEU A 295 -5.13 9.39 -0.90
CA LEU A 295 -4.98 8.52 0.26
C LEU A 295 -5.14 7.05 -0.17
N PHE A 296 -4.10 6.25 0.06
CA PHE A 296 -4.07 4.84 -0.33
C PHE A 296 -3.94 3.97 0.93
N TYR A 297 -4.54 2.79 0.92
CA TYR A 297 -4.31 1.73 1.90
C TYR A 297 -3.04 0.97 1.50
N LYS A 298 -2.01 0.95 2.35
CA LYS A 298 -0.78 0.21 2.07
C LYS A 298 -1.02 -1.29 2.19
N LEU A 299 -0.61 -2.05 1.17
CA LEU A 299 -0.60 -3.52 1.20
C LEU A 299 0.77 -4.06 1.60
N TYR A 300 1.50 -3.30 2.43
CA TYR A 300 2.79 -3.67 2.99
C TYR A 300 3.01 -2.99 4.35
N LYS A 301 3.94 -3.53 5.15
CA LYS A 301 4.30 -3.01 6.47
C LYS A 301 5.73 -2.46 6.47
N GLU A 302 5.89 -1.17 6.76
CA GLU A 302 7.21 -0.57 6.95
C GLU A 302 7.83 -0.91 8.33
N PRO A 303 9.17 -0.82 8.48
CA PRO A 303 9.85 -1.22 9.71
C PRO A 303 9.40 -0.49 10.99
N TYR A 304 9.09 0.80 10.87
CA TYR A 304 8.68 1.64 12.01
C TYR A 304 7.17 1.60 12.27
N ASN A 305 6.40 0.90 11.44
CA ASN A 305 4.97 0.70 11.68
C ASN A 305 4.77 -0.31 12.82
N THR A 306 4.25 0.17 13.94
CA THR A 306 4.06 -0.63 15.17
C THR A 306 2.66 -1.23 15.31
N LEU A 307 1.81 -1.12 14.29
CA LEU A 307 0.51 -1.79 14.27
C LEU A 307 0.69 -3.31 14.14
N ASN A 308 -0.21 -4.06 14.77
CA ASN A 308 -0.05 -5.50 14.99
C ASN A 308 -1.18 -6.36 14.39
N TYR A 309 -2.08 -5.77 13.61
CA TYR A 309 -3.17 -6.48 12.94
C TYR A 309 -2.81 -6.99 11.54
N TYR A 310 -1.57 -6.79 11.09
CA TYR A 310 -1.09 -7.28 9.80
C TYR A 310 -0.76 -8.76 9.84
N VAL A 311 -0.97 -9.46 8.74
CA VAL A 311 -0.54 -10.84 8.55
C VAL A 311 0.16 -10.96 7.19
N PRO A 312 1.46 -11.33 7.16
CA PRO A 312 2.34 -11.52 8.32
C PRO A 312 2.68 -10.19 9.03
N ASN A 313 2.95 -10.25 10.34
CA ASN A 313 3.22 -9.08 11.18
C ASN A 313 4.71 -8.79 11.32
N GLN A 314 5.42 -8.57 10.22
CA GLN A 314 6.87 -8.35 10.21
C GLN A 314 7.28 -7.16 9.33
N PRO A 315 8.41 -6.50 9.62
CA PRO A 315 8.95 -5.46 8.74
C PRO A 315 9.05 -5.95 7.29
N TRP A 316 8.67 -5.08 6.36
CA TRP A 316 8.63 -5.33 4.91
C TRP A 316 7.68 -6.45 4.44
N ALA A 317 6.81 -6.96 5.32
CA ALA A 317 5.72 -7.84 4.90
C ALA A 317 4.89 -7.17 3.79
N GLY A 318 4.51 -7.92 2.76
CA GLY A 318 3.73 -7.42 1.62
C GLY A 318 4.50 -6.63 0.56
N VAL A 319 5.76 -6.25 0.81
CA VAL A 319 6.61 -5.66 -0.23
C VAL A 319 6.88 -6.69 -1.32
N LEU A 320 6.77 -6.26 -2.57
CA LEU A 320 7.21 -7.04 -3.72
C LEU A 320 8.73 -6.88 -3.82
N GLN A 321 9.44 -7.87 -3.31
CA GLN A 321 10.89 -7.92 -3.38
C GLN A 321 11.31 -8.78 -4.58
N THR A 322 12.00 -8.18 -5.54
CA THR A 322 12.55 -8.94 -6.68
C THR A 322 13.87 -9.58 -6.30
N SER A 323 14.13 -10.77 -6.87
CA SER A 323 15.41 -11.45 -6.72
C SER A 323 16.47 -10.83 -7.64
N LEU A 324 17.75 -11.03 -7.30
CA LEU A 324 18.85 -10.76 -8.24
C LEU A 324 18.74 -11.69 -9.46
N MET A 325 19.21 -11.23 -10.62
CA MET A 325 19.14 -11.98 -11.87
C MET A 325 19.85 -13.34 -11.82
N ASP A 326 20.91 -13.43 -11.02
CA ASP A 326 21.72 -14.64 -10.79
C ASP A 326 20.98 -15.77 -10.05
N SER A 327 19.77 -15.52 -9.55
CA SER A 327 18.99 -16.47 -8.77
C SER A 327 18.14 -17.43 -9.61
N LEU A 328 18.10 -17.27 -10.94
CA LEU A 328 17.38 -18.19 -11.83
C LEU A 328 18.00 -19.60 -11.75
N PRO A 329 17.21 -20.67 -11.50
CA PRO A 329 17.73 -22.03 -11.35
C PRO A 329 18.54 -22.54 -12.55
N GLY A 330 18.19 -22.13 -13.78
CA GLY A 330 18.93 -22.49 -15.00
C GLY A 330 20.30 -21.81 -15.14
N LEU A 331 20.56 -20.75 -14.36
CA LEU A 331 21.81 -19.99 -14.37
C LEU A 331 22.80 -20.40 -13.28
N GLN A 332 22.30 -21.02 -12.20
CA GLN A 332 23.14 -21.53 -11.12
C GLN A 332 24.15 -22.59 -11.61
N ASN A 333 23.78 -23.37 -12.63
CA ASN A 333 24.64 -24.40 -13.21
C ASN A 333 25.83 -23.85 -14.02
N LYS A 334 25.87 -22.56 -14.37
CA LYS A 334 27.00 -21.94 -15.10
C LYS A 334 28.04 -21.25 -14.19
N ARG A 335 27.71 -20.98 -12.92
CA ARG A 335 28.59 -20.25 -11.98
C ARG A 335 29.33 -21.13 -10.96
N GLN A 336 29.09 -22.43 -10.94
CA GLN A 336 29.61 -23.33 -9.92
C GLN A 336 31.08 -23.75 -10.10
N GLN A 337 31.93 -22.88 -10.66
CA GLN A 337 33.38 -23.13 -10.74
C GLN A 337 34.30 -22.10 -10.08
N SER A 338 33.86 -20.95 -9.55
CA SER A 338 34.87 -19.99 -9.03
C SER A 338 34.49 -18.95 -7.99
N ILE A 339 33.40 -19.06 -7.20
CA ILE A 339 33.23 -18.18 -6.02
C ILE A 339 32.68 -18.95 -4.83
N GLY A 340 33.40 -18.84 -3.70
CA GLY A 340 33.14 -19.53 -2.45
C GLY A 340 31.71 -19.37 -1.93
N SER A 341 31.20 -20.48 -1.40
CA SER A 341 29.86 -20.65 -0.86
C SER A 341 29.53 -19.62 0.23
N THR A 342 28.83 -18.55 -0.11
CA THR A 342 27.82 -17.99 0.78
C THR A 342 26.49 -18.60 0.39
N SER A 343 25.98 -19.48 1.26
CA SER A 343 24.69 -20.13 1.09
C SER A 343 23.57 -19.09 1.08
N PHE A 344 23.20 -18.61 -0.11
CA PHE A 344 21.91 -17.97 -0.32
C PHE A 344 20.85 -19.05 -0.17
N ARG A 345 20.33 -19.22 1.05
CA ARG A 345 19.04 -19.85 1.25
C ARG A 345 18.04 -19.01 0.47
N ALA A 346 17.59 -19.50 -0.68
CA ALA A 346 16.47 -18.93 -1.41
C ALA A 346 15.28 -18.89 -0.43
N SER A 347 15.01 -17.73 0.15
CA SER A 347 13.73 -17.55 0.83
C SER A 347 12.68 -17.56 -0.28
N THR A 348 11.58 -18.27 -0.04
CA THR A 348 10.44 -18.41 -0.96
C THR A 348 9.67 -17.10 -1.22
N ASP A 349 10.22 -15.96 -0.81
CA ASP A 349 9.55 -14.67 -0.78
C ASP A 349 9.93 -13.71 -1.89
N TYR A 350 11.04 -13.96 -2.60
CA TYR A 350 11.46 -13.15 -3.74
C TYR A 350 10.66 -13.49 -4.99
N LEU A 351 10.34 -12.47 -5.80
CA LEU A 351 9.82 -12.64 -7.15
C LEU A 351 10.98 -12.83 -8.12
N LEU A 352 10.98 -13.96 -8.82
CA LEU A 352 11.95 -14.27 -9.86
C LEU A 352 11.68 -13.42 -11.12
N PRO A 353 12.65 -13.25 -12.03
CA PRO A 353 12.37 -12.63 -13.33
C PRO A 353 11.24 -13.32 -14.07
N GLY A 354 10.33 -12.54 -14.66
CA GLY A 354 9.18 -13.05 -15.41
C GLY A 354 7.84 -12.41 -15.06
N TYR A 355 6.77 -12.97 -15.63
CA TYR A 355 5.40 -12.53 -15.37
C TYR A 355 4.87 -13.10 -14.06
N HIS A 356 4.22 -12.24 -13.28
CA HIS A 356 3.50 -12.64 -12.07
C HIS A 356 2.07 -12.12 -12.08
N ASP A 357 1.15 -12.95 -11.59
CA ASP A 357 -0.24 -12.56 -11.43
C ASP A 357 -0.42 -11.80 -10.12
N LEU A 358 -0.94 -10.58 -10.20
CA LEU A 358 -1.29 -9.74 -9.07
C LEU A 358 -2.80 -9.83 -8.82
N ARG A 359 -3.20 -10.07 -7.57
CA ARG A 359 -4.60 -9.96 -7.15
C ARG A 359 -4.70 -9.21 -5.83
N ILE A 360 -5.59 -8.22 -5.78
CA ILE A 360 -5.95 -7.51 -4.56
C ILE A 360 -7.43 -7.78 -4.28
N GLU A 361 -7.74 -8.17 -3.05
CA GLU A 361 -9.09 -8.41 -2.57
C GLU A 361 -9.42 -7.40 -1.47
N ILE A 362 -10.57 -6.73 -1.61
CA ILE A 362 -11.03 -5.68 -0.71
C ILE A 362 -12.46 -6.02 -0.30
N THR A 363 -12.73 -6.05 0.99
CA THR A 363 -14.09 -6.30 1.50
C THR A 363 -14.56 -5.14 2.37
N ASP A 364 -15.85 -4.88 2.32
CA ASP A 364 -16.53 -4.19 3.40
C ASP A 364 -16.69 -5.12 4.62
N PHE A 365 -17.40 -4.63 5.64
CA PHE A 365 -17.66 -5.42 6.85
C PHE A 365 -18.68 -6.55 6.62
N PHE A 366 -19.51 -6.44 5.58
CA PHE A 366 -20.60 -7.39 5.28
C PHE A 366 -20.21 -8.42 4.22
N ASP A 367 -18.91 -8.64 4.02
CA ASP A 367 -18.32 -9.60 3.09
C ASP A 367 -18.61 -9.32 1.59
N ASN A 368 -19.02 -8.09 1.24
CA ASN A 368 -19.11 -7.65 -0.14
C ASN A 368 -17.69 -7.50 -0.72
N LEU A 369 -17.30 -8.45 -1.56
CA LEU A 369 -15.95 -8.55 -2.11
C LEU A 369 -15.79 -7.83 -3.45
N THR A 370 -14.78 -6.97 -3.51
CA THR A 370 -14.19 -6.43 -4.74
C THR A 370 -12.81 -7.02 -5.00
N ILE A 371 -12.55 -7.40 -6.25
CA ILE A 371 -11.29 -7.97 -6.70
C ILE A 371 -10.68 -7.09 -7.78
N LEU A 372 -9.40 -6.76 -7.64
CA LEU A 372 -8.55 -6.22 -8.70
C LEU A 372 -7.56 -7.28 -9.14
N ARG A 373 -7.43 -7.47 -10.45
CA ARG A 373 -6.46 -8.39 -11.07
C ARG A 373 -5.53 -7.62 -11.99
N GLY A 374 -4.32 -8.11 -12.14
CA GLY A 374 -3.39 -7.57 -13.12
C GLY A 374 -2.20 -8.49 -13.30
N LYS A 375 -1.35 -8.15 -14.25
CA LYS A 375 -0.05 -8.78 -14.39
C LYS A 375 1.02 -7.74 -14.09
N ILE A 376 2.06 -8.19 -13.43
CA ILE A 376 3.31 -7.46 -13.30
C ILE A 376 4.40 -8.27 -14.00
N VAL A 377 5.46 -7.59 -14.43
CA VAL A 377 6.66 -8.24 -14.93
C VAL A 377 7.83 -7.82 -14.04
N VAL A 378 8.56 -8.82 -13.55
CA VAL A 378 9.84 -8.61 -12.91
C VAL A 378 10.89 -8.65 -14.01
N GLY A 379 11.36 -7.47 -14.41
CA GLY A 379 12.43 -7.31 -15.38
C GLY A 379 13.71 -6.95 -14.66
N ALA A 380 14.80 -7.65 -14.96
CA ALA A 380 16.09 -7.26 -14.41
C ALA A 380 16.63 -6.03 -15.15
N PRO A 381 17.11 -4.99 -14.46
CA PRO A 381 17.90 -3.96 -15.08
C PRO A 381 19.20 -4.58 -15.57
N PHE A 382 19.46 -4.43 -16.85
CA PHE A 382 20.70 -4.87 -17.47
C PHE A 382 21.28 -3.78 -18.35
N HIS A 383 22.57 -3.91 -18.61
CA HIS A 383 23.36 -2.97 -19.37
C HIS A 383 23.69 -3.55 -20.75
N LEU A 384 23.73 -2.65 -21.72
CA LEU A 384 24.34 -2.90 -23.01
C LEU A 384 25.71 -2.20 -23.06
N TYR A 385 26.69 -2.84 -23.67
CA TYR A 385 28.05 -2.36 -23.82
C TYR A 385 28.49 -2.51 -25.28
N PRO A 386 28.76 -1.42 -26.01
CA PRO A 386 29.21 -1.51 -27.39
C PRO A 386 30.69 -1.94 -27.45
N ILE A 387 31.00 -2.80 -28.40
CA ILE A 387 32.35 -3.18 -28.83
C ILE A 387 32.53 -2.60 -30.23
N PHE A 388 33.58 -1.80 -30.40
CA PHE A 388 33.91 -1.16 -31.66
C PHE A 388 35.02 -1.92 -32.38
N SER A 389 34.94 -1.98 -33.71
CA SER A 389 36.05 -2.52 -34.50
C SER A 389 37.25 -1.56 -34.47
N LYS A 390 38.47 -2.12 -34.49
CA LYS A 390 39.70 -1.36 -34.74
C LYS A 390 39.91 -1.20 -36.25
N GLU A 391 39.08 -0.40 -36.92
CA GLU A 391 39.38 0.05 -38.29
C GLU A 391 39.55 1.58 -38.30
N ASP A 392 40.31 2.07 -39.28
CA ASP A 392 40.93 3.39 -39.35
C ASP A 392 40.13 4.55 -38.74
N SER A 393 40.88 5.47 -38.11
CA SER A 393 40.52 6.56 -37.18
C SER A 393 39.38 7.51 -37.56
N VAL A 394 38.68 7.29 -38.66
CA VAL A 394 37.62 8.13 -39.22
C VAL A 394 36.25 7.46 -39.17
N ASN A 395 36.17 6.13 -39.25
CA ASN A 395 34.89 5.40 -39.40
C ASN A 395 34.73 4.33 -38.31
N HIS A 396 34.35 4.75 -37.11
CA HIS A 396 33.96 3.81 -36.07
C HIS A 396 32.77 2.97 -36.56
N ARG A 397 32.88 1.64 -36.44
CA ARG A 397 31.75 0.72 -36.56
C ARG A 397 31.51 0.07 -35.22
N ILE A 398 30.25 -0.04 -34.79
CA ILE A 398 29.90 -0.95 -33.71
C ILE A 398 29.98 -2.35 -34.34
N GLU A 399 30.91 -3.14 -33.84
CA GLU A 399 31.10 -4.53 -34.27
C GLU A 399 30.11 -5.42 -33.54
N ASN A 400 30.00 -5.23 -32.22
CA ASN A 400 29.14 -6.01 -31.35
C ASN A 400 28.59 -5.15 -30.21
N ILE A 401 27.52 -5.60 -29.56
CA ILE A 401 27.02 -5.09 -28.29
C ILE A 401 26.99 -6.26 -27.33
N VAL A 402 27.56 -6.14 -26.13
CA VAL A 402 27.50 -7.20 -25.11
C VAL A 402 26.62 -6.78 -23.94
N THR A 403 26.08 -7.74 -23.21
CA THR A 403 25.19 -7.47 -22.08
C THR A 403 25.46 -8.38 -20.89
N ASP A 404 25.31 -7.84 -19.68
CA ASP A 404 25.32 -8.58 -18.41
C ASP A 404 24.01 -9.34 -18.15
N ASN A 405 23.03 -9.24 -19.05
CA ASN A 405 21.78 -9.97 -18.97
C ASN A 405 21.97 -11.46 -19.27
N ILE A 406 21.77 -12.27 -18.23
CA ILE A 406 21.96 -13.72 -18.31
C ILE A 406 20.68 -14.46 -18.77
N ALA A 407 19.50 -13.83 -18.70
CA ALA A 407 18.27 -14.36 -19.33
C ALA A 407 18.26 -14.14 -20.85
N GLY A 408 19.16 -13.27 -21.31
CA GLY A 408 19.42 -12.93 -22.69
C GLY A 408 18.54 -11.79 -23.24
N VAL A 409 18.85 -11.36 -24.46
CA VAL A 409 18.15 -10.26 -25.14
C VAL A 409 17.41 -10.80 -26.36
N ASN A 410 16.08 -10.67 -26.34
CA ASN A 410 15.20 -11.17 -27.39
C ASN A 410 14.87 -10.12 -28.44
N ASP A 411 15.02 -8.83 -28.15
CA ASP A 411 14.75 -7.72 -29.06
C ASP A 411 15.71 -6.57 -28.77
N ILE A 412 16.06 -5.77 -29.77
CA ILE A 412 16.85 -4.55 -29.60
C ILE A 412 16.28 -3.44 -30.45
N GLU A 413 15.83 -2.39 -29.78
CA GLU A 413 15.37 -1.17 -30.41
C GLU A 413 16.56 -0.23 -30.60
N VAL A 414 16.80 0.18 -31.84
CA VAL A 414 17.82 1.19 -32.17
C VAL A 414 17.13 2.43 -32.67
N SER A 415 17.48 3.59 -32.11
CA SER A 415 16.98 4.90 -32.55
C SER A 415 18.14 5.84 -32.81
N TYR A 416 17.99 6.76 -33.77
CA TYR A 416 18.93 7.84 -34.01
C TYR A 416 18.32 9.21 -33.67
N TYR A 417 19.14 10.12 -33.18
CA TYR A 417 18.70 11.48 -32.88
C TYR A 417 18.91 12.41 -34.08
N ALA A 418 17.84 13.02 -34.57
CA ALA A 418 17.91 14.00 -35.65
C ALA A 418 16.72 14.97 -35.57
N LYS A 419 16.96 16.25 -35.89
CA LYS A 419 15.93 17.32 -35.87
C LYS A 419 15.17 17.40 -34.53
N ASN A 420 15.91 17.35 -33.42
CA ASN A 420 15.39 17.39 -32.05
C ASN A 420 14.35 16.30 -31.70
N LYS A 421 14.49 15.11 -32.29
CA LYS A 421 13.67 13.95 -31.94
C LYS A 421 14.42 12.64 -32.14
N TRP A 422 14.03 11.64 -31.36
CA TRP A 422 14.40 10.25 -31.59
C TRP A 422 13.59 9.67 -32.74
N ASN A 423 14.28 9.06 -33.71
CA ASN A 423 13.67 8.37 -34.83
C ASN A 423 14.10 6.90 -34.77
N LEU A 424 13.12 5.99 -34.85
CA LEU A 424 13.39 4.56 -34.86
C LEU A 424 14.21 4.20 -36.10
N LEU A 425 15.31 3.49 -35.89
CA LEU A 425 16.10 2.88 -36.95
C LEU A 425 15.60 1.44 -37.12
N ALA A 426 15.07 1.11 -38.29
CA ALA A 426 14.66 -0.26 -38.59
C ALA A 426 15.91 -1.14 -38.68
N VAL A 427 16.14 -1.95 -37.66
CA VAL A 427 17.27 -2.87 -37.57
C VAL A 427 16.73 -4.29 -37.60
N ASN A 428 17.25 -5.13 -38.49
CA ASN A 428 16.81 -6.53 -38.57
C ASN A 428 17.39 -7.31 -37.38
N LEU A 429 16.50 -7.85 -36.55
CA LEU A 429 16.84 -8.60 -35.33
C LEU A 429 17.79 -9.78 -35.56
N ALA A 430 17.66 -10.46 -36.71
CA ALA A 430 18.48 -11.62 -37.04
C ALA A 430 19.97 -11.27 -37.18
N ASN A 431 20.28 -10.02 -37.51
CA ASN A 431 21.66 -9.54 -37.58
C ASN A 431 22.24 -9.28 -36.18
N PHE A 432 21.36 -9.13 -35.16
CA PHE A 432 21.70 -8.59 -33.85
C PHE A 432 21.80 -9.57 -32.69
N ILE A 433 21.51 -10.85 -32.87
CA ILE A 433 21.51 -11.81 -31.76
C ILE A 433 22.39 -13.00 -32.13
N GLU A 434 23.58 -13.10 -31.54
CA GLU A 434 24.42 -14.29 -31.60
C GLU A 434 24.63 -14.84 -30.18
N LYS A 435 23.91 -15.90 -29.83
CA LYS A 435 24.08 -16.57 -28.54
C LYS A 435 25.41 -17.33 -28.52
N GLY A 436 26.49 -16.69 -28.10
CA GLY A 436 27.80 -17.32 -27.82
C GLY A 436 28.36 -16.85 -26.47
N GLY A 437 29.11 -17.63 -25.69
CA GLY A 437 29.71 -18.96 -25.90
C GLY A 437 30.37 -19.49 -24.62
N ASN A 438 30.94 -20.70 -24.70
CA ASN A 438 31.65 -21.40 -23.64
C ASN A 438 32.97 -20.69 -23.27
N ASP A 439 33.07 -20.22 -22.02
CA ASP A 439 34.29 -19.78 -21.33
C ASP A 439 34.92 -18.43 -21.72
N THR A 440 34.78 -17.45 -20.82
CA THR A 440 35.90 -16.72 -20.19
C THR A 440 35.34 -15.92 -19.01
N SER A 441 35.43 -16.46 -17.79
CA SER A 441 35.31 -15.82 -16.46
C SER A 441 34.16 -14.84 -16.11
N VAL A 442 33.32 -14.36 -17.05
CA VAL A 442 32.14 -13.51 -16.82
C VAL A 442 31.07 -13.81 -17.89
N PRO A 443 29.79 -14.05 -17.53
CA PRO A 443 28.74 -14.43 -18.49
C PRO A 443 28.18 -13.18 -19.19
N PHE A 444 28.76 -12.79 -20.32
CA PHE A 444 28.17 -11.79 -21.21
C PHE A 444 27.52 -12.47 -22.42
N GLU A 445 26.33 -12.03 -22.83
CA GLU A 445 25.80 -12.36 -24.15
C GLU A 445 26.29 -11.35 -25.18
N LYS A 446 26.49 -11.82 -26.42
CA LYS A 446 26.96 -11.02 -27.56
C LYS A 446 25.82 -10.78 -28.55
N LEU A 447 25.65 -9.53 -28.95
CA LEU A 447 24.74 -9.07 -29.97
C LEU A 447 25.62 -8.57 -31.13
N THR A 448 25.81 -9.37 -32.16
CA THR A 448 26.62 -8.98 -33.34
C THR A 448 25.91 -7.90 -34.14
N GLY A 449 26.56 -7.10 -34.97
CA GLY A 449 25.79 -6.33 -35.97
C GLY A 449 26.45 -5.03 -36.38
N ASN A 450 26.52 -4.82 -37.68
CA ASN A 450 27.25 -3.69 -38.26
C ASN A 450 26.31 -2.50 -38.49
N LEU A 451 26.42 -1.47 -37.65
CA LEU A 451 25.79 -0.17 -37.89
C LEU A 451 26.84 0.82 -38.39
N PRO A 452 26.67 1.42 -39.60
CA PRO A 452 27.54 2.48 -40.06
C PRO A 452 27.25 3.74 -39.23
N LEU A 453 28.14 4.07 -38.29
CA LEU A 453 28.03 5.26 -37.43
C LEU A 453 28.14 6.55 -38.24
N GLU A 454 28.65 6.46 -39.48
CA GLU A 454 28.82 7.60 -40.35
C GLU A 454 27.53 8.39 -40.62
N ASN A 455 26.39 7.70 -40.64
CA ASN A 455 25.09 8.26 -40.97
C ASN A 455 24.30 8.72 -39.75
N TYR A 456 24.73 8.33 -38.53
CA TYR A 456 23.98 8.49 -37.30
C TYR A 456 24.90 8.94 -36.17
N PRO A 457 25.13 10.25 -35.99
CA PRO A 457 26.09 10.77 -35.02
C PRO A 457 25.67 10.51 -33.56
N VAL A 458 24.40 10.20 -33.33
CA VAL A 458 23.85 9.90 -32.01
C VAL A 458 22.87 8.74 -32.15
N LEU A 459 23.15 7.64 -31.45
CA LEU A 459 22.35 6.43 -31.44
C LEU A 459 21.93 6.07 -30.01
N LYS A 460 20.74 5.49 -29.88
CA LYS A 460 20.19 4.92 -28.66
C LYS A 460 19.85 3.46 -28.91
N PHE A 461 20.32 2.60 -28.00
CA PHE A 461 20.03 1.18 -27.99
C PHE A 461 19.24 0.83 -26.74
N ILE A 462 18.16 0.07 -26.91
CA ILE A 462 17.35 -0.48 -25.83
C ILE A 462 17.14 -1.96 -26.13
N GLY A 463 17.82 -2.84 -25.39
CA GLY A 463 17.59 -4.29 -25.47
C GLY A 463 16.34 -4.64 -24.69
N LYS A 464 15.62 -5.69 -25.05
CA LYS A 464 14.51 -6.25 -24.25
C LYS A 464 14.81 -7.69 -23.90
N ASP A 465 14.59 -8.05 -22.66
CA ASP A 465 14.71 -9.43 -22.20
C ASP A 465 13.56 -10.31 -22.76
N PRO A 466 13.53 -11.63 -22.47
CA PRO A 466 12.47 -12.51 -22.97
C PRO A 466 11.06 -12.18 -22.50
N PHE A 467 10.92 -11.34 -21.47
CA PHE A 467 9.65 -10.88 -20.93
C PHE A 467 9.27 -9.48 -21.42
N GLY A 468 10.08 -8.89 -22.31
CA GLY A 468 9.86 -7.57 -22.90
C GLY A 468 10.35 -6.42 -22.02
N ALA A 469 11.02 -6.70 -20.90
CA ALA A 469 11.56 -5.66 -20.03
C ALA A 469 12.78 -5.01 -20.68
N PRO A 470 12.80 -3.69 -20.88
CA PRO A 470 13.90 -3.03 -21.55
C PRO A 470 15.13 -2.87 -20.65
N SER A 471 16.29 -2.83 -21.29
CA SER A 471 17.59 -2.49 -20.72
C SER A 471 17.63 -1.03 -20.32
N TYR A 472 18.63 -0.65 -19.54
CA TYR A 472 19.02 0.76 -19.51
C TYR A 472 19.42 1.20 -20.92
N PRO A 473 19.03 2.42 -21.36
CA PRO A 473 19.43 2.92 -22.65
C PRO A 473 20.95 3.03 -22.73
N LEU A 474 21.51 2.54 -23.82
CA LEU A 474 22.89 2.79 -24.20
C LEU A 474 22.89 3.89 -25.26
N ILE A 475 23.50 5.03 -24.95
CA ILE A 475 23.62 6.15 -25.88
C ILE A 475 25.05 6.20 -26.41
N TYR A 476 25.17 6.11 -27.72
CA TYR A 476 26.41 6.35 -28.45
C TYR A 476 26.39 7.75 -29.04
N VAL A 477 27.52 8.46 -28.93
CA VAL A 477 27.70 9.81 -29.47
C VAL A 477 29.04 9.88 -30.19
N ASP A 478 29.01 10.15 -31.49
CA ASP A 478 30.20 10.47 -32.28
C ASP A 478 30.59 11.93 -32.04
N LYS A 479 31.60 12.12 -31.18
CA LYS A 479 32.11 13.45 -30.80
C LYS A 479 32.72 14.22 -31.97
N ASN A 480 33.20 13.54 -33.01
CA ASN A 480 33.85 14.18 -34.15
C ASN A 480 32.81 14.76 -35.11
N LYS A 481 31.64 14.12 -35.25
CA LYS A 481 30.54 14.57 -36.11
C LYS A 481 29.59 15.59 -35.48
N LEU A 482 29.64 15.79 -34.16
CA LEU A 482 28.91 16.88 -33.49
C LEU A 482 29.53 18.28 -33.72
N ARG A 483 30.57 18.40 -34.56
CA ARG A 483 31.27 19.67 -34.83
C ARG A 483 30.57 20.49 -35.91
N ALA A 484 29.72 21.42 -35.48
CA ALA A 484 29.65 22.82 -35.93
C ALA A 484 28.46 23.52 -35.24
N ASN A 485 28.71 24.61 -34.52
CA ASN A 485 27.69 25.58 -34.06
C ASN A 485 26.54 25.04 -33.18
N SER A 486 26.77 24.04 -32.30
CA SER A 486 25.79 23.76 -31.24
C SER A 486 25.85 24.89 -30.20
N PRO A 487 24.71 25.48 -29.80
CA PRO A 487 24.69 26.51 -28.77
C PRO A 487 25.20 25.95 -27.43
N ASP A 488 25.66 26.85 -26.56
CA ASP A 488 26.05 26.46 -25.20
C ASP A 488 24.91 25.70 -24.51
N PRO A 489 25.22 24.59 -23.82
CA PRO A 489 24.20 23.81 -23.15
C PRO A 489 23.56 24.66 -22.06
N ARG A 490 22.25 24.86 -22.17
CA ARG A 490 21.45 25.29 -21.03
C ARG A 490 21.17 24.04 -20.21
N ILE A 491 21.67 24.05 -18.98
CA ILE A 491 21.41 23.02 -18.00
C ILE A 491 20.25 23.49 -17.14
N GLU A 492 19.22 22.66 -17.03
CA GLU A 492 18.18 22.84 -16.04
C GLU A 492 18.37 21.80 -14.95
N LEU A 493 18.22 22.24 -13.71
CA LEU A 493 18.27 21.39 -12.53
C LEU A 493 16.89 21.41 -11.88
N ALA A 494 16.24 20.26 -11.86
CA ALA A 494 15.04 20.05 -11.07
C ALA A 494 15.39 19.19 -9.86
N LEU A 495 14.93 19.62 -8.69
CA LEU A 495 15.06 18.89 -7.44
C LEU A 495 13.68 18.45 -6.98
N ASP A 496 13.54 17.16 -6.68
CA ASP A 496 12.33 16.58 -6.10
C ASP A 496 12.72 15.82 -4.83
N PHE A 497 12.18 16.24 -3.70
CA PHE A 497 12.52 15.69 -2.39
C PHE A 497 11.56 14.54 -2.07
N TYR A 498 12.09 13.34 -1.84
CA TYR A 498 11.39 12.22 -1.23
C TYR A 498 11.75 12.16 0.25
N ASP A 499 11.00 11.38 1.03
CA ASP A 499 11.24 11.26 2.48
C ASP A 499 12.61 10.70 2.83
N ASP A 500 13.16 9.87 1.94
CA ASP A 500 14.33 9.02 2.13
C ASP A 500 15.41 9.25 1.07
N TYR A 501 15.14 10.07 0.04
CA TYR A 501 16.13 10.44 -0.98
C TYR A 501 15.79 11.78 -1.64
N VAL A 502 16.79 12.39 -2.26
CA VAL A 502 16.60 13.53 -3.17
C VAL A 502 16.75 13.02 -4.59
N ARG A 503 15.74 13.28 -5.42
CA ARG A 503 15.86 13.11 -6.86
C ARG A 503 16.38 14.41 -7.44
N MET A 504 17.52 14.30 -8.11
CA MET A 504 18.09 15.38 -8.89
C MET A 504 17.92 15.01 -10.36
N GLU A 505 17.25 15.88 -11.11
CA GLU A 505 17.06 15.74 -12.54
C GLU A 505 17.83 16.86 -13.22
N ILE A 506 18.83 16.48 -14.00
CA ILE A 506 19.69 17.39 -14.75
C ILE A 506 19.34 17.20 -16.21
N SER A 507 18.70 18.19 -16.82
CA SER A 507 18.38 18.17 -18.24
C SER A 507 19.25 19.16 -18.99
N SER A 508 19.47 18.90 -20.28
CA SER A 508 20.10 19.86 -21.17
C SER A 508 19.31 19.96 -22.46
N ASN A 509 19.18 21.19 -22.97
CA ASN A 509 18.53 21.45 -24.25
C ASN A 509 19.37 21.00 -25.47
N VAL A 510 20.62 20.56 -25.24
CA VAL A 510 21.53 20.02 -26.26
C VAL A 510 22.28 18.81 -25.70
N ILE A 511 22.88 18.02 -26.60
CA ILE A 511 23.69 16.87 -26.20
C ILE A 511 25.02 17.37 -25.63
N LEU A 512 25.31 16.95 -24.40
CA LEU A 512 26.58 17.26 -23.73
C LEU A 512 27.73 16.49 -24.39
N ARG A 513 28.77 17.21 -24.80
CA ARG A 513 29.95 16.65 -25.50
C ARG A 513 30.96 16.04 -24.53
N ASP A 514 31.03 16.60 -23.33
CA ASP A 514 31.94 16.18 -22.26
C ASP A 514 31.18 15.48 -21.14
N GLN A 515 31.89 14.66 -20.36
CA GLN A 515 31.31 14.03 -19.19
C GLN A 515 30.97 15.13 -18.17
N PRO A 516 29.70 15.25 -17.76
CA PRO A 516 29.34 16.24 -16.74
C PRO A 516 30.08 15.93 -15.43
N GLN A 517 30.24 16.95 -14.60
CA GLN A 517 30.79 16.80 -13.25
C GLN A 517 29.85 17.48 -12.29
N LEU A 518 29.49 16.79 -11.19
CA LEU A 518 28.65 17.34 -10.15
C LEU A 518 29.51 17.67 -8.94
N PHE A 519 29.41 18.90 -8.46
CA PHE A 519 30.11 19.39 -7.29
C PHE A 519 29.09 19.64 -6.18
N PHE A 520 29.22 18.92 -5.07
CA PHE A 520 28.46 19.19 -3.86
C PHE A 520 29.33 20.06 -2.96
N ILE A 521 28.97 21.33 -2.86
CA ILE A 521 29.64 22.28 -1.98
C ILE A 521 28.83 22.33 -0.70
N SER A 522 29.39 21.82 0.40
CA SER A 522 28.77 21.95 1.73
C SER A 522 29.14 23.29 2.36
N ASP A 523 28.27 23.81 3.24
CA ASP A 523 28.58 25.00 4.04
C ASP A 523 29.75 24.77 5.01
N SER A 524 30.08 23.50 5.29
CA SER A 524 31.19 23.06 6.14
C SER A 524 32.40 22.62 5.30
N THR A 525 32.98 23.54 4.55
CA THR A 525 34.31 23.52 3.88
C THR A 525 34.70 22.36 2.95
N ASP A 526 34.01 21.22 2.95
CA ASP A 526 34.33 20.07 2.12
C ASP A 526 33.48 20.10 0.85
N THR A 527 34.17 20.22 -0.29
CA THR A 527 33.57 20.05 -1.62
C THR A 527 33.73 18.59 -2.04
N ILE A 528 32.61 17.89 -2.21
CA ILE A 528 32.60 16.54 -2.76
C ILE A 528 32.44 16.63 -4.27
N LYS A 529 33.46 16.18 -5.01
CA LYS A 529 33.43 16.10 -6.47
C LYS A 529 33.01 14.69 -6.89
N ILE A 530 31.85 14.57 -7.53
CA ILE A 530 31.40 13.32 -8.13
C ILE A 530 31.59 13.42 -9.64
N ARG A 531 32.45 12.55 -10.19
CA ARG A 531 32.54 12.39 -11.64
C ARG A 531 31.31 11.63 -12.12
N CYS A 532 30.54 12.25 -12.99
CA CYS A 532 29.34 11.64 -13.54
C CYS A 532 29.74 10.73 -14.71
N PHE A 533 30.19 9.51 -14.42
CA PHE A 533 30.45 8.52 -15.47
C PHE A 533 29.12 8.00 -16.03
N GLN A 534 28.98 7.81 -17.34
CA GLN A 534 27.74 7.26 -17.95
C GLN A 534 27.29 5.91 -17.36
N ARG A 535 28.19 5.16 -16.71
CA ARG A 535 27.91 3.92 -15.98
C ARG A 535 27.49 4.15 -14.52
N GLU A 536 28.02 5.17 -13.85
CA GLU A 536 27.72 5.51 -12.44
C GLU A 536 26.53 6.47 -12.31
N LEU A 537 26.29 7.27 -13.35
CA LEU A 537 25.09 8.04 -13.56
C LEU A 537 23.83 7.17 -13.56
N LYS A 538 23.92 5.89 -13.91
CA LYS A 538 22.77 4.97 -13.91
C LYS A 538 22.24 4.64 -12.50
N GLN A 539 23.01 4.95 -11.44
CA GLN A 539 22.54 4.90 -10.05
C GLN A 539 21.88 6.21 -9.59
N PHE A 540 21.97 7.28 -10.39
CA PHE A 540 21.52 8.63 -10.04
C PHE A 540 20.79 9.39 -11.17
N ILE A 541 20.52 8.78 -12.32
CA ILE A 541 19.89 9.40 -13.50
C ILE A 541 18.76 8.51 -14.02
N GLY A 542 17.52 8.98 -13.81
CA GLY A 542 16.41 8.67 -14.70
C GLY A 542 16.61 9.36 -16.05
N LYS A 543 16.28 8.61 -17.11
CA LYS A 543 16.19 8.94 -18.56
C LYS A 543 16.67 10.32 -19.06
N LEU A 544 17.54 10.25 -20.06
CA LEU A 544 17.70 11.29 -21.08
C LEU A 544 16.37 11.46 -21.85
N ASP A 545 15.77 12.63 -21.73
CA ASP A 545 14.82 13.15 -22.73
C ASP A 545 15.56 14.02 -23.75
#